data_AF-A0A918I9D0-F1
#
_entry.id   AF-A0A918I9D0-F1
#
_cell.length_a   1.000
_cell.length_b   1.000
_cell.length_c   1.000
_cell.angle_alpha   90.00
_cell.angle_beta   90.00
_cell.angle_gamma   90.00
#
_symmetry.space_group_name_H-M   'P 1'
#
loop_
_entity.id
_entity.type
_entity.pdbx_description
1 polymer ?
#
loop_
_entity_poly.entity_id
_entity_poly.type
_entity_poly.pdbx_seq_one_letter_code
_entity_poly.pdbx_strand_id
1 'polypeptide(L)'
;MTTTTSTTVTLADLTRMLRESAGEEEGIDLDGDVLDTPFLELGYDSLALLQVIGEVQRTYGISVPDDAVVDAETPRALLELINSGQGSEA
;
A
#
# COMPACT_ATOMS: atom_id res chain seq x y z
N MET A 1 -8.57 -3.44 -28.34
CA MET A 1 -7.68 -2.36 -27.87
C MET A 1 -7.82 -2.33 -26.36
N THR A 2 -6.96 -3.04 -25.63
CA THR A 2 -6.89 -2.93 -24.16
C THR A 2 -6.05 -1.71 -23.85
N THR A 3 -6.69 -0.63 -23.42
CA THR A 3 -5.98 0.56 -22.93
C THR A 3 -5.52 0.27 -21.50
N THR A 4 -4.24 -0.08 -21.33
CA THR A 4 -3.62 -0.20 -20.00
C THR A 4 -3.28 1.20 -19.51
N THR A 5 -4.11 1.78 -18.66
CA THR A 5 -3.84 3.07 -18.00
C THR A 5 -2.91 2.79 -16.81
N SER A 6 -1.59 2.91 -17.01
CA SER A 6 -0.59 2.83 -15.93
C SER A 6 -0.89 3.90 -14.88
N THR A 7 -1.49 3.52 -13.76
CA THR A 7 -1.97 4.43 -12.72
C THR A 7 -1.06 4.30 -11.50
N THR A 8 -0.09 5.21 -11.36
CA THR A 8 0.82 5.26 -10.20
C THR A 8 0.03 5.40 -8.90
N VAL A 9 0.26 4.50 -7.94
CA VAL A 9 -0.35 4.58 -6.60
C VAL A 9 0.39 5.66 -5.81
N THR A 10 -0.36 6.57 -5.21
CA THR A 10 0.17 7.69 -4.41
C THR A 10 -0.05 7.44 -2.92
N LEU A 11 0.65 8.17 -2.05
CA LEU A 11 0.45 8.07 -0.60
C LEU A 11 -1.01 8.28 -0.21
N ALA A 12 -1.68 9.27 -0.79
CA ALA A 12 -3.10 9.50 -0.51
C ALA A 12 -3.98 8.28 -0.83
N ASP A 13 -3.67 7.56 -1.92
CA ASP A 13 -4.37 6.34 -2.31
C ASP A 13 -4.07 5.19 -1.34
N LEU A 14 -2.79 5.00 -0.99
CA LEU A 14 -2.37 4.01 -0.01
C LEU A 14 -3.00 4.27 1.37
N THR A 15 -2.94 5.51 1.86
CA THR A 15 -3.54 5.97 3.12
C THR A 15 -5.04 5.70 3.14
N ARG A 16 -5.72 6.00 2.03
CA ARG A 16 -7.14 5.72 1.89
C ARG A 16 -7.42 4.21 2.01
N MET A 17 -6.68 3.37 1.30
CA MET A 17 -6.85 1.91 1.34
C MET A 17 -6.52 1.33 2.72
N LEU A 18 -5.47 1.81 3.38
CA LEU A 18 -5.13 1.47 4.78
C LEU A 18 -6.30 1.78 5.72
N ARG A 19 -6.91 2.95 5.58
CA ARG A 19 -8.06 3.35 6.39
C ARG A 19 -9.30 2.51 6.11
N GLU A 20 -9.60 2.25 4.83
CA GLU A 20 -10.74 1.41 4.43
C GLU A 20 -10.60 -0.04 4.92
N SER A 21 -9.38 -0.62 4.84
CA SER A 21 -9.11 -1.99 5.29
C SER A 21 -8.93 -2.15 6.80
N ALA A 22 -8.36 -1.16 7.50
CA ALA A 22 -8.20 -1.21 8.96
C ALA A 22 -9.51 -0.95 9.73
N GLY A 23 -10.56 -0.50 9.03
CA GLY A 23 -11.87 -0.27 9.62
C GLY A 23 -11.92 0.92 10.59
N GLU A 24 -10.91 1.78 10.58
CA GLU A 24 -10.81 2.91 11.50
C GLU A 24 -11.34 4.19 10.84
N GLU A 25 -12.55 4.59 11.24
CA GLU A 25 -13.17 5.87 10.82
C GLU A 25 -12.35 7.07 11.33
N GLU A 26 -11.52 6.89 12.35
CA GLU A 26 -10.69 7.90 13.03
C GLU A 26 -9.20 7.77 12.68
N GLY A 27 -8.90 7.12 11.55
CA GLY A 27 -7.54 6.77 11.13
C GLY A 27 -6.55 7.94 11.18
N ILE A 28 -5.33 7.61 11.57
CA ILE A 28 -4.18 8.51 11.70
C ILE A 28 -4.02 9.29 10.40
N ASP A 29 -3.80 10.61 10.52
CA ASP A 29 -3.52 11.46 9.37
C ASP A 29 -2.15 11.05 8.80
N LEU A 30 -2.17 10.12 7.87
CA LEU A 30 -1.00 9.63 7.17
C LEU A 30 -0.61 10.61 6.05
N ASP A 31 -0.38 11.87 6.42
CA ASP A 31 0.09 12.92 5.52
C ASP A 31 1.60 13.15 5.66
N GLY A 32 2.26 13.41 4.53
CA GLY A 32 3.60 13.98 4.38
C GLY A 32 4.76 13.38 5.18
N ASP A 33 4.71 13.51 6.50
CA ASP A 33 5.74 13.16 7.48
C ASP A 33 5.75 11.65 7.82
N VAL A 34 4.63 10.96 7.61
CA VAL A 34 4.51 9.53 7.96
C VAL A 34 5.22 8.58 7.00
N LEU A 35 5.70 9.07 5.85
CA LEU A 35 6.33 8.23 4.82
C LEU A 35 7.52 7.44 5.34
N ASP A 36 8.29 8.07 6.22
CA ASP A 36 9.46 7.50 6.88
C ASP A 36 9.12 6.99 8.29
N THR A 37 7.84 7.04 8.69
CA THR A 37 7.35 6.52 9.97
C THR A 37 6.92 5.07 9.80
N PRO A 38 7.40 4.15 10.66
CA PRO A 38 6.99 2.75 10.57
C PRO A 38 5.52 2.58 10.94
N PHE A 39 4.85 1.66 10.23
CA PHE A 39 3.44 1.31 10.45
C PHE A 39 3.14 0.94 11.89
N LEU A 40 4.07 0.29 12.58
CA LEU A 40 3.93 -0.06 14.00
C LEU A 40 3.77 1.19 14.89
N GLU A 41 4.50 2.27 14.62
CA GLU A 41 4.36 3.54 15.34
C GLU A 41 3.07 4.27 15.00
N LEU A 42 2.53 4.00 13.81
CA LEU A 42 1.23 4.43 13.33
C LEU A 42 0.11 3.45 13.79
N GLY A 43 0.38 2.51 14.70
CA GLY A 43 -0.63 1.57 15.19
C GLY A 43 -1.14 0.54 14.18
N TYR A 44 -0.46 0.39 13.04
CA TYR A 44 -0.74 -0.64 12.05
C TYR A 44 0.17 -1.85 12.26
N ASP A 45 -0.45 -3.02 12.44
CA ASP A 45 0.24 -4.31 12.47
C ASP A 45 0.47 -4.87 11.07
N SER A 46 1.44 -5.78 10.95
CA SER A 46 1.75 -6.48 9.68
C SER A 46 0.53 -7.19 9.07
N LEU A 47 -0.40 -7.69 9.89
CA LEU A 47 -1.65 -8.29 9.41
C LEU A 47 -2.58 -7.28 8.72
N ALA A 48 -2.62 -6.03 9.18
CA ALA A 48 -3.41 -4.98 8.54
C ALA A 48 -2.80 -4.66 7.17
N LEU A 49 -1.47 -4.57 7.08
CA LEU A 49 -0.75 -4.34 5.83
C LEU A 49 -0.98 -5.46 4.82
N LEU A 50 -0.90 -6.72 5.24
CA LEU A 50 -1.15 -7.87 4.37
C LEU A 50 -2.59 -7.89 3.83
N GLN A 51 -3.58 -7.49 4.64
CA GLN A 51 -4.97 -7.37 4.17
C GLN A 51 -5.13 -6.28 3.12
N VAL A 52 -4.55 -5.09 3.38
CA VAL A 52 -4.55 -3.97 2.42
C VAL A 52 -3.90 -4.38 1.11
N ILE A 53 -2.73 -5.02 1.16
CA ILE A 53 -2.03 -5.46 -0.04
C ILE A 53 -2.81 -6.56 -0.77
N GLY A 54 -3.47 -7.47 -0.05
CA GLY A 54 -4.38 -8.43 -0.67
C GLY A 54 -5.50 -7.75 -1.47
N GLU A 55 -6.06 -6.66 -0.94
CA GLU A 55 -7.08 -5.86 -1.61
C GLU A 55 -6.52 -5.07 -2.81
N VAL A 56 -5.36 -4.42 -2.65
CA VAL A 56 -4.64 -3.72 -3.72
C VAL A 56 -4.34 -4.67 -4.88
N GLN A 57 -3.79 -5.85 -4.60
CA GLN A 57 -3.48 -6.86 -5.62
C GLN A 57 -4.72 -7.28 -6.40
N ARG A 58 -5.86 -7.43 -5.73
CA ARG A 58 -7.13 -7.78 -6.37
C ARG A 58 -7.73 -6.63 -7.18
N THR A 59 -7.63 -5.40 -6.67
CA THR A 59 -8.21 -4.19 -7.27
C THR A 59 -7.41 -3.73 -8.48
N TYR A 60 -6.09 -3.70 -8.35
CA TYR A 60 -5.15 -3.24 -9.39
C TYR A 60 -4.61 -4.37 -10.26
N GLY A 61 -4.83 -5.63 -9.89
CA GLY A 61 -4.36 -6.79 -10.66
C GLY A 61 -2.85 -7.02 -10.58
N ILE A 62 -2.20 -6.52 -9.52
CA ILE A 62 -0.76 -6.71 -9.30
C ILE A 62 -0.46 -7.90 -8.40
N SER A 63 0.79 -8.35 -8.42
CA SER A 63 1.28 -9.40 -7.51
C SER A 63 2.46 -8.85 -6.71
N VAL A 64 2.30 -8.80 -5.39
CA VAL A 64 3.31 -8.34 -4.44
C VAL A 64 3.55 -9.48 -3.45
N PRO A 65 4.79 -9.97 -3.29
CA PRO A 65 5.10 -11.04 -2.35
C PRO A 65 4.89 -10.56 -0.91
N ASP A 66 4.26 -11.41 -0.10
CA ASP A 66 3.98 -11.14 1.32
C ASP A 66 5.26 -10.84 2.13
N ASP A 67 6.36 -11.55 1.84
CA ASP A 67 7.67 -11.30 2.46
C ASP A 67 8.15 -9.85 2.24
N ALA A 68 7.94 -9.30 1.03
CA ALA A 68 8.29 -7.90 0.76
C ALA A 68 7.36 -6.92 1.47
N VAL A 69 6.09 -7.25 1.66
CA VAL A 69 5.16 -6.44 2.45
C VAL A 69 5.59 -6.39 3.91
N VAL A 70 6.05 -7.53 4.45
CA VAL A 70 6.56 -7.62 5.82
C VAL A 70 7.87 -6.83 5.98
N ASP A 71 8.73 -6.82 4.96
CA ASP A 71 9.95 -5.98 4.91
C ASP A 71 9.62 -4.48 4.73
N ALA A 72 8.48 -4.17 4.10
CA ALA A 72 7.98 -2.81 3.95
C ALA A 72 7.28 -2.31 5.22
N GLU A 73 8.09 -2.01 6.23
CA GLU A 73 7.65 -1.48 7.51
C GLU A 73 7.19 -0.01 7.42
N THR A 74 7.39 0.67 6.29
CA THR A 74 7.04 2.09 6.09
C THR A 74 6.11 2.30 4.88
N PRO A 75 5.26 3.35 4.90
CA PRO A 75 4.41 3.69 3.76
C PRO A 75 5.19 3.92 2.48
N ARG A 76 6.39 4.51 2.58
CA ARG A 76 7.29 4.72 1.44
C ARG A 76 7.71 3.39 0.80
N ALA A 77 8.20 2.44 1.60
CA ALA A 77 8.61 1.13 1.09
C ALA A 77 7.44 0.39 0.43
N LEU A 78 6.26 0.45 1.05
CA LEU A 78 5.07 -0.20 0.54
C LEU A 78 4.60 0.40 -0.79
N LEU A 79 4.63 1.73 -0.91
CA LEU A 79 4.37 2.46 -2.15
C LEU A 79 5.32 2.05 -3.26
N GLU A 80 6.62 1.96 -2.97
CA GLU A 80 7.62 1.55 -3.96
C GLU A 80 7.38 0.12 -4.43
N LEU A 81 7.01 -0.80 -3.54
CA LEU A 81 6.65 -2.18 -3.90
C LEU A 81 5.43 -2.26 -4.82
N ILE A 82 4.35 -1.56 -4.47
CA ILE A 82 3.12 -1.52 -5.27
C ILE A 82 3.43 -0.97 -6.66
N ASN A 83 4.12 0.18 -6.75
CA ASN A 83 4.46 0.81 -8.01
C ASN A 83 5.44 -0.03 -8.85
N SER A 84 6.37 -0.73 -8.21
CA SER A 84 7.29 -1.65 -8.90
C SER A 84 6.55 -2.86 -9.47
N GLY A 85 5.52 -3.36 -8.79
CA GLY A 85 4.68 -4.47 -9.24
C GLY A 85 3.80 -4.13 -10.46
N GLN A 86 3.44 -2.85 -10.66
CA GLN A 86 2.64 -2.42 -11.80
C GLN A 86 3.44 -2.30 -13.12
N GLY A 87 4.78 -2.23 -13.03
CA GLY A 87 5.67 -1.92 -14.15
C GLY A 87 6.27 -3.13 -14.89
N SER A 88 5.83 -4.36 -14.60
CA SER A 88 6.33 -5.55 -15.30
C SER A 88 5.64 -5.75 -16.66
N GLU A 89 5.87 -4.81 -17.58
CA GLU A 89 5.75 -5.05 -19.02
C GLU A 89 7.17 -5.03 -19.61
N ALA A 90 7.78 -6.21 -19.77
CA ALA A 90 9.01 -6.42 -20.52
C ALA A 90 8.85 -7.59 -21.49
#